data_AF-A0A154MW36-F1
#
_entry.id   AF-A0A154MW36-F1
#
_cell.length_a   1.000
_cell.length_b   1.000
_cell.length_c   1.000
_cell.angle_alpha   90.00
_cell.angle_beta   90.00
_cell.angle_gamma   90.00
#
_symmetry.space_group_name_H-M   'P 1'
#
loop_
_entity.id
_entity.type
_entity.pdbx_description
1 polymer ?
#
loop_
_entity_poly.entity_id
_entity_poly.type
_entity_poly.pdbx_seq_one_letter_code
_entity_poly.pdbx_strand_id
1 'polypeptide(L)'
;MNIIGDAASAIKAVWGDLTTPPEPTVYGGGGGGGGGFEMSPEELQAVIGLWEDELKKVIEDGEKIRRIAEDLMPPGRDEASASYVDSGISSLISLQNQNDSMKMYIEGYIEKLQIARDKTMATDAANTMRTT
;
A
#
# COMPACT_ATOMS: atom_id res chain seq x y z
N MET A 1 7.29 -19.22 24.02
CA MET A 1 7.65 -19.14 22.59
C MET A 1 6.38 -19.49 21.81
N ASN A 2 5.52 -18.49 21.51
CA ASN A 2 4.35 -18.60 20.62
C ASN A 2 3.74 -17.20 20.38
N ILE A 3 4.38 -16.44 19.48
CA ILE A 3 3.90 -15.21 18.81
C ILE A 3 4.31 -15.34 17.32
N ILE A 4 4.31 -16.58 16.81
CA ILE A 4 5.31 -17.07 15.83
C ILE A 4 4.61 -17.61 14.56
N GLY A 5 3.40 -17.09 14.27
CA GLY A 5 2.47 -17.61 13.27
C GLY A 5 2.20 -16.72 12.05
N ASP A 6 1.36 -15.68 12.18
CA ASP A 6 0.39 -15.35 11.13
C ASP A 6 0.64 -14.09 10.31
N ALA A 7 0.93 -12.93 10.93
CA ALA A 7 1.74 -11.91 10.22
C ALA A 7 3.18 -12.38 9.98
N ALA A 8 3.48 -13.66 10.26
CA ALA A 8 4.70 -14.39 9.95
C ALA A 8 4.52 -15.50 8.89
N SER A 9 3.38 -15.54 8.18
CA SER A 9 3.52 -15.65 6.72
C SER A 9 3.93 -14.29 6.18
N ALA A 10 3.39 -13.19 6.71
CA ALA A 10 3.89 -11.86 6.43
C ALA A 10 3.56 -11.45 4.97
N ILE A 11 4.23 -10.51 4.28
CA ILE A 11 5.65 -10.54 3.84
C ILE A 11 6.14 -11.91 3.30
N LYS A 12 5.30 -12.91 2.96
CA LYS A 12 5.85 -14.23 2.55
C LYS A 12 6.56 -14.27 1.20
N ALA A 13 6.52 -13.14 0.50
CA ALA A 13 7.56 -12.69 -0.40
C ALA A 13 7.62 -11.15 -0.52
N VAL A 14 6.85 -10.36 0.27
CA VAL A 14 6.31 -9.00 -0.05
C VAL A 14 5.45 -8.97 -1.34
N TRP A 15 5.75 -9.90 -2.25
CA TRP A 15 5.38 -9.97 -3.65
C TRP A 15 4.86 -11.41 -3.95
N GLY A 16 4.09 -11.97 -3.01
CA GLY A 16 3.53 -13.33 -2.99
C GLY A 16 3.48 -13.93 -1.56
N ASP A 17 2.82 -15.06 -1.30
CA ASP A 17 1.50 -15.34 -1.89
C ASP A 17 0.45 -14.43 -1.21
N LEU A 18 -0.40 -13.85 -2.03
CA LEU A 18 -1.33 -12.79 -1.64
C LEU A 18 -2.62 -13.44 -1.15
N THR A 19 -2.88 -13.46 0.16
CA THR A 19 -4.08 -14.11 0.70
C THR A 19 -5.41 -13.35 0.47
N THR A 20 -5.43 -12.26 -0.33
CA THR A 20 -6.11 -12.19 -1.66
C THR A 20 -6.37 -10.75 -2.16
N PRO A 21 -6.11 -10.44 -3.46
CA PRO A 21 -6.70 -9.31 -4.20
C PRO A 21 -7.86 -9.79 -5.11
N PRO A 22 -8.86 -8.96 -5.49
CA PRO A 22 -8.73 -7.53 -5.81
C PRO A 22 -9.70 -6.56 -5.09
N GLU A 23 -10.61 -7.06 -4.25
CA GLU A 23 -11.50 -6.26 -3.40
C GLU A 23 -11.46 -6.86 -1.99
N PRO A 24 -10.68 -6.30 -1.05
CA PRO A 24 -10.75 -6.73 0.34
C PRO A 24 -12.06 -6.22 0.93
N THR A 25 -13.11 -7.05 0.90
CA THR A 25 -14.29 -6.82 1.73
C THR A 25 -13.87 -6.98 3.19
N VAL A 26 -13.50 -5.86 3.83
CA VAL A 26 -13.15 -5.80 5.26
C VAL A 26 -14.40 -6.03 6.10
N TYR A 27 -14.83 -7.28 6.17
CA TYR A 27 -15.82 -7.72 7.14
C TYR A 27 -15.10 -8.03 8.45
N GLY A 28 -15.13 -7.07 9.38
CA GLY A 28 -14.65 -7.28 10.74
C GLY A 28 -15.47 -8.39 11.39
N GLY A 29 -14.87 -9.57 11.49
CA GLY A 29 -15.55 -10.83 11.80
C GLY A 29 -16.00 -10.95 13.25
N GLY A 30 -17.09 -10.26 13.60
CA GLY A 30 -17.89 -10.56 14.79
C GLY A 30 -18.63 -11.89 14.65
N GLY A 31 -17.90 -13.01 14.67
CA GLY A 31 -18.42 -14.37 14.71
C GLY A 31 -18.83 -14.98 13.37
N GLY A 32 -18.16 -16.08 12.99
CA GLY A 32 -18.72 -17.09 12.08
C GLY A 32 -18.56 -16.85 10.58
N GLY A 33 -17.49 -17.41 10.00
CA GLY A 33 -17.47 -17.90 8.62
C GLY A 33 -17.55 -16.86 7.50
N GLY A 34 -16.40 -16.31 7.09
CA GLY A 34 -16.31 -15.60 5.81
C GLY A 34 -15.05 -14.76 5.62
N GLY A 35 -13.98 -15.35 5.08
CA GLY A 35 -12.96 -14.71 4.24
C GLY A 35 -12.21 -13.46 4.75
N GLY A 36 -12.36 -13.07 6.01
CA GLY A 36 -11.58 -12.00 6.64
C GLY A 36 -10.28 -12.54 7.22
N PHE A 37 -9.21 -11.73 7.20
CA PHE A 37 -7.92 -12.10 7.78
C PHE A 37 -8.06 -12.47 9.26
N GLU A 38 -7.68 -13.70 9.64
CA GLU A 38 -7.56 -14.15 11.04
C GLU A 38 -6.27 -13.59 11.70
N MET A 39 -6.00 -12.30 11.52
CA MET A 39 -4.84 -11.61 12.11
C MET A 39 -5.22 -10.88 13.41
N SER A 40 -4.36 -10.99 14.42
CA SER A 40 -4.45 -10.22 15.65
C SER A 40 -4.21 -8.70 15.42
N PRO A 41 -4.57 -7.82 16.38
CA PRO A 41 -4.29 -6.38 16.27
C PRO A 41 -2.81 -6.06 16.05
N GLU A 42 -1.91 -6.79 16.72
CA GLU A 42 -0.46 -6.66 16.60
C GLU A 42 0.03 -7.03 15.19
N GLU A 43 -0.60 -8.03 14.59
CA GLU A 43 -0.30 -8.53 13.25
C GLU A 43 -0.80 -7.56 12.17
N LEU A 44 -2.00 -7.01 12.33
CA LEU A 44 -2.50 -5.92 11.47
C LEU A 44 -1.62 -4.66 11.60
N GLN A 45 -1.13 -4.34 12.80
CA GLN A 45 -0.21 -3.23 13.01
C GLN A 45 1.15 -3.45 12.31
N ALA A 46 1.66 -4.68 12.29
CA ALA A 46 2.85 -5.02 11.52
C ALA A 46 2.61 -4.87 10.00
N VAL A 47 1.45 -5.31 9.50
CA VAL A 47 1.10 -5.18 8.07
C VAL A 47 0.96 -3.71 7.65
N ILE A 48 0.36 -2.86 8.49
CA ILE A 48 0.26 -1.40 8.26
C ILE A 48 1.65 -0.78 8.05
N GLY A 49 2.62 -1.09 8.92
CA GLY A 49 3.97 -0.49 8.85
C GLY A 49 4.70 -0.79 7.53
N LEU A 50 4.46 -1.94 6.91
CA LEU A 50 5.04 -2.28 5.61
C LEU A 50 4.47 -1.43 4.48
N TRP A 51 3.15 -1.24 4.47
CA TRP A 51 2.49 -0.39 3.48
C TRP A 51 2.88 1.07 3.67
N GLU A 52 3.08 1.53 4.91
CA GLU A 52 3.68 2.84 5.19
C GLU A 52 5.12 2.97 4.65
N ASP A 53 5.91 1.88 4.65
CA ASP A 53 7.25 1.86 4.04
C ASP A 53 7.22 1.80 2.50
N GLU A 54 6.30 1.04 1.88
CA GLU A 54 6.11 1.10 0.42
C GLU A 54 5.56 2.47 -0.03
N LEU A 55 4.68 3.10 0.76
CA LEU A 55 4.17 4.44 0.50
C LEU A 55 5.31 5.47 0.44
N LYS A 56 6.30 5.39 1.34
CA LYS A 56 7.49 6.25 1.31
C LYS A 56 8.26 6.09 0.00
N LYS A 57 8.49 4.86 -0.47
CA LYS A 57 9.18 4.60 -1.74
C LYS A 57 8.43 5.18 -2.94
N VAL A 58 7.10 5.00 -3.00
CA VAL A 58 6.26 5.57 -4.07
C VAL A 58 6.25 7.10 -4.03
N ILE A 59 6.32 7.73 -2.85
CA ILE A 59 6.48 9.18 -2.73
C ILE A 59 7.87 9.60 -3.25
N GLU A 60 8.95 8.91 -2.86
CA GLU A 60 10.31 9.19 -3.33
C GLU A 60 10.46 9.00 -4.85
N ASP A 61 9.83 7.98 -5.43
CA ASP A 61 9.85 7.74 -6.88
C ASP A 61 9.06 8.82 -7.63
N GLY A 62 7.95 9.30 -7.07
CA GLY A 62 7.26 10.50 -7.55
C GLY A 62 8.15 11.75 -7.59
N GLU A 63 8.97 11.98 -6.56
CA GLU A 63 9.94 13.10 -6.57
C GLU A 63 11.05 12.89 -7.61
N LYS A 64 11.50 11.65 -7.85
CA LYS A 64 12.49 11.34 -8.89
C LYS A 64 11.92 11.61 -10.28
N ILE A 65 10.68 11.20 -10.54
CA ILE A 65 9.98 11.44 -11.83
C ILE A 65 9.86 12.94 -12.11
N ARG A 66 9.46 13.75 -11.12
CA ARG A 66 9.42 15.21 -11.23
C ARG A 66 10.77 15.81 -11.61
N ARG A 67 11.83 15.46 -10.88
CA ARG A 67 13.19 15.98 -11.16
C ARG A 67 13.68 15.62 -12.56
N ILE A 68 13.43 14.39 -13.01
CA ILE A 68 13.78 13.97 -14.38
C ILE A 68 13.01 14.81 -15.42
N ALA A 69 11.74 15.15 -15.17
CA ALA A 69 10.97 16.02 -16.06
C ALA A 69 11.45 17.49 -16.03
N GLU A 70 11.92 17.98 -14.88
CA GLU A 70 12.51 19.32 -14.73
C GLU A 70 13.89 19.44 -15.42
N ASP A 71 14.71 18.38 -15.36
CA ASP A 71 16.06 18.33 -15.94
C ASP A 71 16.08 17.98 -17.45
N LEU A 72 14.96 17.50 -18.03
CA LEU A 72 14.91 17.05 -19.42
C LEU A 72 14.94 18.22 -20.42
N MET A 73 16.12 18.50 -20.95
CA MET A 73 16.37 19.55 -21.95
C MET A 73 16.66 18.99 -23.36
N PRO A 74 16.40 19.77 -24.43
CA PRO A 74 16.66 19.32 -25.78
C PRO A 74 18.18 19.30 -26.07
N PRO A 75 18.72 18.21 -26.67
CA PRO A 75 20.15 18.08 -26.90
C PRO A 75 20.70 19.03 -27.98
N GLY A 76 19.82 19.60 -28.80
CA GLY A 76 20.12 20.55 -29.87
C GLY A 76 19.03 21.62 -30.00
N ARG A 77 19.19 22.53 -30.97
CA ARG A 77 18.26 23.65 -31.25
C ARG A 77 17.33 23.37 -32.44
N ASP A 78 17.37 22.16 -32.96
CA ASP A 78 16.57 21.67 -34.07
C ASP A 78 15.22 21.08 -33.61
N GLU A 79 14.31 20.88 -34.56
CA GLU A 79 12.95 20.39 -34.30
C GLU A 79 12.93 18.95 -33.76
N ALA A 80 13.87 18.08 -34.16
CA ALA A 80 13.92 16.71 -33.66
C ALA A 80 14.37 16.67 -32.19
N SER A 81 15.33 17.53 -31.81
CA SER A 81 15.73 17.73 -30.41
C SER A 81 14.59 18.24 -29.53
N ALA A 82 13.72 19.12 -30.04
CA ALA A 82 12.53 19.58 -29.31
C ALA A 82 11.48 18.46 -29.18
N SER A 83 11.13 17.79 -30.29
CA SER A 83 10.16 16.70 -30.32
C SER A 83 10.55 15.49 -29.45
N TYR A 84 11.87 15.24 -29.31
CA TYR A 84 12.41 14.27 -28.34
C TYR A 84 12.02 14.61 -26.89
N VAL A 85 12.15 15.87 -26.49
CA VAL A 85 11.76 16.33 -25.14
C VAL A 85 10.26 16.23 -24.96
N ASP A 86 9.46 16.72 -25.92
CA ASP A 86 7.99 16.67 -25.82
C ASP A 86 7.48 15.23 -25.61
N SER A 87 8.07 14.27 -26.34
CA SER A 87 7.77 12.84 -26.22
C SER A 87 8.21 12.27 -24.86
N GLY A 88 9.37 12.69 -24.35
CA GLY A 88 9.87 12.32 -23.03
C GLY A 88 9.01 12.87 -21.89
N ILE A 89 8.65 14.16 -21.94
CA ILE A 89 7.76 14.81 -20.97
C ILE A 89 6.37 14.15 -20.95
N SER A 90 5.79 13.86 -22.12
CA SER A 90 4.50 13.13 -22.21
C SER A 90 4.57 11.74 -21.54
N SER A 91 5.69 11.04 -21.71
CA SER A 91 5.93 9.75 -21.06
C SER A 91 6.11 9.89 -19.54
N LEU A 92 6.83 10.92 -19.08
CA LEU A 92 7.06 11.19 -17.66
C LEU A 92 5.78 11.63 -16.93
N ILE A 93 4.92 12.44 -17.57
CA ILE A 93 3.57 12.76 -17.07
C ILE A 93 2.74 11.48 -16.92
N SER A 94 2.79 10.59 -17.92
CA SER A 94 2.07 9.31 -17.87
C SER A 94 2.58 8.39 -16.75
N LEU A 95 3.88 8.44 -16.44
CA LEU A 95 4.49 7.71 -15.34
C LEU A 95 4.15 8.34 -13.97
N GLN A 96 4.14 9.67 -13.86
CA GLN A 96 3.71 10.40 -12.66
C GLN A 96 2.26 10.04 -12.29
N ASN A 97 1.35 10.04 -13.27
CA ASN A 97 -0.06 9.66 -13.06
C ASN A 97 -0.22 8.21 -12.56
N GLN A 98 0.63 7.29 -13.03
CA GLN A 98 0.65 5.89 -12.54
C GLN A 98 1.18 5.81 -11.11
N ASN A 99 2.23 6.56 -10.79
CA ASN A 99 2.79 6.65 -9.44
C ASN A 99 1.77 7.22 -8.44
N ASP A 100 1.06 8.29 -8.82
CA ASP A 100 0.02 8.90 -7.97
C ASP A 100 -1.20 7.97 -7.79
N SER A 101 -1.53 7.18 -8.82
CA SER A 101 -2.55 6.13 -8.71
C SER A 101 -2.14 5.02 -7.74
N MET A 102 -0.87 4.59 -7.78
CA MET A 102 -0.32 3.63 -6.81
C MET A 102 -0.32 4.20 -5.40
N LYS A 103 0.05 5.48 -5.23
CA LYS A 103 0.03 6.17 -3.95
C LYS A 103 -1.36 6.14 -3.31
N MET A 104 -2.40 6.55 -4.05
CA MET A 104 -3.79 6.53 -3.58
C MET A 104 -4.27 5.11 -3.23
N TYR A 105 -3.87 4.09 -4.00
CA TYR A 105 -4.18 2.70 -3.70
C TYR A 105 -3.59 2.25 -2.35
N ILE A 106 -2.32 2.58 -2.09
CA ILE A 106 -1.65 2.25 -0.83
C ILE A 106 -2.29 2.96 0.35
N GLU A 107 -2.55 4.27 0.23
CA GLU A 107 -3.20 5.07 1.29
C GLU A 107 -4.58 4.49 1.66
N GLY A 108 -5.42 4.14 0.67
CA GLY A 108 -6.71 3.50 0.90
C GLY A 108 -6.64 2.06 1.43
N TYR A 109 -5.53 1.35 1.23
CA TYR A 109 -5.32 0.03 1.82
C TYR A 109 -4.88 0.12 3.29
N ILE A 110 -4.02 1.10 3.63
CA ILE A 110 -3.63 1.40 5.02
C ILE A 110 -4.85 1.76 5.86
N GLU A 111 -5.73 2.64 5.36
CA GLU A 111 -6.98 3.01 6.05
C GLU A 111 -7.86 1.78 6.36
N LYS A 112 -8.04 0.90 5.36
CA LYS A 112 -8.80 -0.35 5.52
C LYS A 112 -8.21 -1.27 6.60
N LEU A 113 -6.88 -1.37 6.70
CA LEU A 113 -6.19 -2.15 7.74
C LEU A 113 -6.33 -1.53 9.12
N GLN A 114 -6.23 -0.20 9.24
CA GLN A 114 -6.43 0.52 10.51
C GLN A 114 -7.85 0.31 11.05
N ILE A 115 -8.86 0.42 10.18
CA ILE A 115 -10.27 0.13 10.52
C ILE A 115 -10.46 -1.33 10.96
N ALA A 116 -9.75 -2.29 10.35
CA ALA A 116 -9.78 -3.68 10.76
C ALA A 116 -9.19 -3.89 12.16
N ARG A 117 -7.98 -3.35 12.41
CA ARG A 117 -7.27 -3.43 13.69
C ARG A 117 -8.15 -2.91 14.84
N ASP A 118 -8.74 -1.73 14.67
CA ASP A 118 -9.52 -1.06 15.72
C ASP A 118 -10.81 -1.83 16.05
N LYS A 119 -11.42 -2.49 15.06
CA LYS A 119 -12.57 -3.39 15.28
C LYS A 119 -12.19 -4.65 16.07
N THR A 120 -11.04 -5.25 15.78
CA THR A 120 -10.54 -6.42 16.52
C THR A 120 -10.29 -6.05 17.99
N MET A 121 -9.55 -4.96 18.25
CA MET A 121 -9.28 -4.47 19.61
C MET A 121 -10.56 -4.19 20.41
N ALA A 122 -11.56 -3.56 19.78
CA ALA A 122 -12.85 -3.28 20.44
C ALA A 122 -13.62 -4.56 20.79
N THR A 123 -13.52 -5.59 19.94
CA THR A 123 -14.18 -6.89 20.14
C THR A 123 -13.54 -7.66 21.29
N ASP A 124 -12.21 -7.68 21.37
CA ASP A 124 -11.46 -8.37 22.43
C ASP A 124 -11.70 -7.72 23.81
N ALA A 125 -11.74 -6.38 23.86
CA ALA A 125 -12.09 -5.64 25.07
C ALA A 125 -13.52 -5.98 25.57
N ALA A 126 -14.50 -6.04 24.66
CA ALA A 126 -15.89 -6.39 24.99
C ALA A 126 -16.03 -7.84 25.48
N ASN A 127 -15.30 -8.78 24.88
CA ASN A 127 -15.29 -10.19 25.30
C ASN A 127 -14.62 -10.38 26.66
N THR A 128 -13.56 -9.62 26.94
CA THR A 128 -12.88 -9.64 28.25
C THR A 128 -13.81 -9.17 29.36
N MET A 129 -14.50 -8.04 29.18
CA MET A 129 -15.46 -7.51 30.15
C MET A 129 -16.69 -8.40 30.39
N ARG A 130 -16.97 -9.36 29.50
CA ARG A 130 -18.10 -10.31 29.63
C ARG A 130 -17.72 -11.59 30.39
N THR A 131 -16.43 -11.86 30.59
CA THR A 131 -15.92 -13.10 31.18
C THR A 131 -15.30 -12.93 32.57
N THR A 132 -15.23 -11.68 33.06
CA THR A 132 -14.84 -11.28 34.43
C THR A 132 -16.05 -10.87 35.27
#